data_AF-W9XGP3-F1
#
_entry.id   AF-W9XGP3-F1
#
_cell.length_a   1.000
_cell.length_b   1.000
_cell.length_c   1.000
_cell.angle_alpha   90.00
_cell.angle_beta   90.00
_cell.angle_gamma   90.00
#
_symmetry.space_group_name_H-M   'P 1'
#
loop_
_entity.id
_entity.type
_entity.pdbx_description
1 polymer ?
#
loop_
_entity_poly.entity_id
_entity_poly.type
_entity_poly.pdbx_seq_one_letter_code
_entity_poly.pdbx_strand_id
1 'polypeptide(L)'
;MVLSSDRNLRTKRKIEPAKSTIATKRTKFSGTMKYTDGGHLYMDMSPENVRYFGEPSPEVDQAWAELIGPAMQFSMSREEADALAVKSYEHPKDGFLVTPDVLHTLHCVNHVRKIIDSEYYFKVPLHGLPRKQRVHTVIQCHMDLTPVTTMYFGSVNTEVGNFEQEHTCRDLEPLRVWATRRKQADQARLKALGEGGDGHLGPEPLPTHGYVDNEDALLPWNSTLSEID
;
A
#
# COMPACT_ATOMS: atom_id res chain seq x y z
N MET A 1 7.51 12.85 31.93
CA MET A 1 8.34 12.01 31.04
C MET A 1 8.69 12.85 29.83
N VAL A 2 9.91 13.38 29.76
CA VAL A 2 10.33 14.26 28.66
C VAL A 2 10.68 13.36 27.48
N LEU A 3 9.85 13.39 26.43
CA LEU A 3 10.19 12.79 25.14
C LEU A 3 11.43 13.52 24.62
N SER A 4 12.59 12.85 24.65
CA SER A 4 13.80 13.34 24.01
C SER A 4 13.49 13.60 22.53
N SER A 5 13.35 14.88 22.16
CA SER A 5 13.11 15.29 20.78
C SER A 5 14.44 15.28 20.03
N ASP A 6 15.00 14.10 19.82
CA ASP A 6 16.20 13.98 19.01
C ASP A 6 15.82 14.21 17.55
N ARG A 7 15.94 15.47 17.11
CA ARG A 7 15.69 15.88 15.72
C ARG A 7 16.52 15.06 14.72
N ASN A 8 17.68 14.53 15.13
CA ASN A 8 18.53 13.69 14.29
C ASN A 8 17.93 12.31 14.01
N LEU A 9 17.16 11.73 14.94
CA LEU A 9 16.48 10.45 14.70
C LEU A 9 15.32 10.59 13.70
N ARG A 10 14.68 11.77 13.64
CA ARG A 10 13.60 12.05 12.68
C ARG A 10 14.09 12.24 11.25
N THR A 11 15.34 12.63 11.04
CA THR A 11 15.95 12.77 9.70
C THR A 11 16.52 11.45 9.22
N LYS A 12 17.25 10.71 10.07
CA LYS A 12 17.90 9.42 9.73
C LYS A 12 16.95 8.24 9.39
N ARG A 13 15.63 8.44 9.48
CA ARG A 13 14.61 7.42 9.14
C ARG A 13 13.81 7.77 7.88
N LYS A 14 14.27 8.77 7.12
CA LYS A 14 13.61 9.21 5.90
C LYS A 14 14.50 8.90 4.71
N ILE A 15 13.86 8.59 3.59
CA ILE A 15 14.54 8.51 2.30
C ILE A 15 14.87 9.95 1.87
N GLU A 16 16.04 10.44 2.26
CA GLU A 16 16.47 11.83 2.09
C GLU A 16 16.29 12.37 0.66
N PRO A 17 16.66 11.63 -0.41
CA PRO A 17 16.49 12.11 -1.78
C PRO A 17 15.03 12.26 -2.21
N ALA A 18 14.07 11.67 -1.50
CA ALA A 18 12.64 11.79 -1.79
C ALA A 18 12.01 13.06 -1.17
N LYS A 19 12.72 13.79 -0.30
CA LYS A 19 12.15 14.96 0.41
C LYS A 19 11.60 16.05 -0.52
N SER A 20 12.23 16.26 -1.67
CA SER A 20 11.80 17.26 -2.65
C SER A 20 10.45 16.93 -3.30
N THR A 21 9.97 15.69 -3.15
CA THR A 21 8.69 15.23 -3.71
C THR A 21 7.51 15.46 -2.75
N ILE A 22 7.79 15.89 -1.51
CA ILE A 22 6.75 16.07 -0.50
C ILE A 22 5.87 17.27 -0.88
N ALA A 23 4.67 16.96 -1.36
CA ALA A 23 3.64 17.93 -1.68
C ALA A 23 2.33 17.59 -0.94
N THR A 24 1.40 18.54 -0.94
CA THR A 24 0.03 18.36 -0.42
C THR A 24 -0.97 18.70 -1.49
N LYS A 25 -2.10 18.02 -1.51
CA LYS A 25 -3.25 18.33 -2.37
C LYS A 25 -4.54 18.34 -1.56
N ARG A 26 -5.49 19.16 -2.00
CA ARG A 26 -6.88 19.07 -1.55
C ARG A 26 -7.60 18.07 -2.43
N THR A 27 -8.37 17.19 -1.81
CA THR A 27 -9.20 16.21 -2.52
C THR A 27 -10.49 16.01 -1.75
N LYS A 28 -11.58 15.80 -2.48
CA LYS A 28 -12.80 15.26 -1.87
C LYS A 28 -12.72 13.76 -1.92
N PHE A 29 -13.07 13.10 -0.83
CA PHE A 29 -13.18 11.65 -0.84
C PHE A 29 -14.49 11.24 -1.51
N SER A 30 -14.46 10.08 -2.15
CA SER A 30 -15.65 9.37 -2.64
C SER A 30 -15.99 8.22 -1.70
N GLY A 31 -17.16 7.61 -1.88
CA GLY A 31 -17.60 6.47 -1.07
C GLY A 31 -18.61 6.79 0.03
N THR A 32 -19.17 8.00 0.05
CA THR A 32 -20.40 8.26 0.82
C THR A 32 -21.51 7.36 0.30
N MET A 33 -22.13 6.63 1.22
CA MET A 33 -23.25 5.75 0.92
C MET A 33 -24.49 6.58 0.57
N LYS A 34 -25.12 6.24 -0.55
CA LYS A 34 -26.33 6.89 -1.07
C LYS A 34 -27.47 5.87 -1.13
N TYR A 35 -28.71 6.36 -1.05
CA TYR A 35 -29.91 5.55 -1.22
C TYR A 35 -30.64 5.96 -2.49
N THR A 36 -31.14 4.99 -3.24
CA THR A 36 -32.11 5.25 -4.31
C THR A 36 -33.47 5.61 -3.71
N ASP A 37 -34.38 6.17 -4.52
CA ASP A 37 -35.76 6.43 -4.11
C ASP A 37 -36.51 5.15 -3.65
N GLY A 38 -36.02 3.97 -4.07
CA GLY A 38 -36.52 2.66 -3.65
C GLY A 38 -35.82 2.07 -2.41
N GLY A 39 -34.96 2.82 -1.73
CA GLY A 39 -34.28 2.39 -0.50
C GLY A 39 -33.08 1.46 -0.71
N HIS A 40 -32.60 1.28 -1.95
CA HIS A 40 -31.39 0.50 -2.20
C HIS A 40 -30.14 1.33 -1.86
N LEU A 41 -29.30 0.77 -0.99
CA LEU A 41 -28.02 1.38 -0.61
C LEU A 41 -26.97 1.10 -1.68
N TYR A 42 -26.31 2.16 -2.16
CA TYR A 42 -25.22 2.06 -3.12
C TYR A 42 -24.10 3.05 -2.78
N MET A 43 -22.90 2.78 -3.25
CA MET A 43 -21.82 3.76 -3.27
C MET A 43 -21.76 4.41 -4.64
N ASP A 44 -21.57 5.73 -4.68
CA ASP A 44 -21.34 6.43 -5.93
C ASP A 44 -19.98 6.07 -6.51
N MET A 45 -19.99 5.24 -7.56
CA MET A 45 -18.82 4.79 -8.29
C MET A 45 -18.66 5.57 -9.62
N SER A 46 -18.88 6.89 -9.58
CA SER A 46 -18.76 7.77 -10.74
C SER A 46 -17.48 7.48 -11.54
N PRO A 47 -17.55 7.34 -12.88
CA PRO A 47 -16.41 6.98 -13.74
C PRO A 47 -15.28 8.02 -13.76
N GLU A 48 -15.53 9.20 -13.21
CA GLU A 48 -14.57 10.28 -12.98
C GLU A 48 -13.36 9.84 -12.11
N ASN A 49 -13.53 8.78 -11.31
CA ASN A 49 -12.53 8.29 -10.36
C ASN A 49 -11.99 6.92 -10.80
N VAL A 50 -10.66 6.77 -10.81
CA VAL A 50 -10.02 5.47 -11.04
C VAL A 50 -10.52 4.47 -10.00
N ARG A 51 -11.08 3.35 -10.48
CA ARG A 51 -11.75 2.37 -9.63
C ARG A 51 -10.73 1.40 -9.02
N TYR A 52 -10.50 1.53 -7.72
CA TYR A 52 -9.62 0.65 -6.93
C TYR A 52 -10.38 -0.41 -6.11
N PHE A 53 -11.71 -0.42 -6.17
CA PHE A 53 -12.59 -1.28 -5.36
C PHE A 53 -13.88 -1.64 -6.10
N GLY A 54 -14.58 -2.67 -5.62
CA GLY A 54 -15.78 -3.22 -6.24
C GLY A 54 -15.57 -4.67 -6.66
N GLU A 55 -16.47 -5.18 -7.52
CA GLU A 55 -16.34 -6.54 -8.06
C GLU A 55 -14.96 -6.75 -8.72
N PRO A 56 -14.32 -7.90 -8.46
CA PRO A 56 -13.00 -8.18 -8.99
C PRO A 56 -13.06 -8.22 -10.53
N SER A 57 -12.16 -7.48 -11.16
CA SER A 57 -12.16 -7.26 -12.61
C SER A 57 -10.77 -6.88 -13.12
N PRO A 58 -10.44 -7.16 -14.40
CA PRO A 58 -9.17 -6.76 -14.99
C PRO A 58 -8.89 -5.27 -14.90
N GLU A 59 -9.92 -4.43 -14.98
CA GLU A 59 -9.80 -2.97 -14.91
C GLU A 59 -9.33 -2.51 -13.52
N VAL A 60 -9.88 -3.10 -12.45
CA VAL A 60 -9.45 -2.82 -11.07
C VAL A 60 -8.02 -3.31 -10.85
N ASP A 61 -7.68 -4.49 -11.38
CA ASP A 61 -6.32 -5.04 -11.27
C ASP A 61 -5.29 -4.17 -12.00
N GLN A 62 -5.65 -3.66 -13.19
CA GLN A 62 -4.81 -2.75 -13.96
C GLN A 62 -4.62 -1.42 -13.22
N ALA A 63 -5.69 -0.84 -12.65
CA ALA A 63 -5.59 0.37 -11.83
C ALA A 63 -4.60 0.20 -10.67
N TRP A 64 -4.67 -0.92 -9.94
CA TRP A 64 -3.72 -1.23 -8.87
C TRP A 64 -2.29 -1.48 -9.38
N ALA A 65 -2.14 -2.17 -10.51
CA ALA A 65 -0.85 -2.43 -11.14
C ALA A 65 -0.16 -1.12 -11.56
N GLU A 66 -0.89 -0.20 -12.15
CA GLU A 66 -0.40 1.14 -12.51
C GLU A 66 -0.05 1.98 -11.28
N LEU A 67 -0.89 1.94 -10.25
CA LEU A 67 -0.68 2.70 -9.01
C LEU A 67 0.64 2.31 -8.32
N ILE A 68 0.92 1.00 -8.22
CA ILE A 68 2.01 0.49 -7.38
C ILE A 68 3.22 0.04 -8.21
N GLY A 69 2.99 -0.77 -9.25
CA GLY A 69 4.01 -1.55 -9.95
C GLY A 69 5.23 -0.75 -10.43
N PRO A 70 5.03 0.37 -11.16
CA PRO A 70 6.13 1.21 -11.63
C PRO A 70 7.00 1.80 -10.53
N ALA A 71 6.48 1.96 -9.31
CA ALA A 71 7.14 2.66 -8.20
C ALA A 71 7.52 1.74 -7.04
N MET A 72 7.15 0.45 -7.10
CA MET A 72 7.14 -0.45 -5.94
C MET A 72 8.49 -0.59 -5.24
N GLN A 73 9.60 -0.61 -5.96
CA GLN A 73 10.92 -0.84 -5.38
C GLN A 73 11.98 -0.23 -6.27
N PHE A 74 13.03 0.29 -5.64
CA PHE A 74 14.23 0.80 -6.30
C PHE A 74 15.46 0.49 -5.45
N SER A 75 16.64 0.51 -6.07
CA SER A 75 17.91 0.35 -5.36
C SER A 75 18.36 1.65 -4.68
N MET A 76 18.95 1.49 -3.50
CA MET A 76 19.69 2.51 -2.77
C MET A 76 21.18 2.20 -2.84
N SER A 77 22.00 3.26 -2.90
CA SER A 77 23.44 3.10 -2.75
C SER A 77 23.77 2.69 -1.32
N ARG A 78 24.98 2.17 -1.11
CA ARG A 78 25.46 1.85 0.25
C ARG A 78 25.49 3.09 1.13
N GLU A 79 25.92 4.23 0.61
CA GLU A 79 25.95 5.50 1.35
C GLU A 79 24.53 5.95 1.74
N GLU A 80 23.56 5.81 0.83
CA GLU A 80 22.16 6.12 1.11
C GLU A 80 21.58 5.17 2.18
N ALA A 81 21.95 3.88 2.14
CA ALA A 81 21.52 2.88 3.11
C ALA A 81 22.19 3.06 4.48
N ASP A 82 23.48 3.34 4.53
CA ASP A 82 24.25 3.60 5.76
C ASP A 82 23.80 4.89 6.46
N ALA A 83 23.29 5.86 5.68
CA ALA A 83 22.67 7.06 6.23
C ALA A 83 21.34 6.78 6.95
N LEU A 84 20.70 5.64 6.67
CA LEU A 84 19.52 5.20 7.39
C LEU A 84 19.91 4.57 8.73
N ALA A 85 19.18 4.91 9.79
CA ALA A 85 19.35 4.30 11.11
C ALA A 85 18.70 2.90 11.21
N VAL A 86 18.56 2.16 10.09
CA VAL A 86 17.91 0.85 10.03
C VAL A 86 18.78 -0.15 9.28
N LYS A 87 18.79 -1.40 9.75
CA LYS A 87 19.46 -2.50 9.04
C LYS A 87 18.59 -2.90 7.85
N SER A 88 19.21 -3.02 6.68
CA SER A 88 18.59 -3.58 5.48
C SER A 88 19.40 -4.77 5.00
N TYR A 89 18.72 -5.74 4.41
CA TYR A 89 19.37 -6.78 3.62
C TYR A 89 19.90 -6.17 2.33
N GLU A 90 21.09 -6.59 1.94
CA GLU A 90 21.70 -6.26 0.66
C GLU A 90 21.55 -7.47 -0.26
N HIS A 91 20.77 -7.31 -1.32
CA HIS A 91 20.64 -8.34 -2.33
C HIS A 91 21.95 -8.43 -3.13
N PRO A 92 22.50 -9.64 -3.36
CA PRO A 92 23.79 -9.81 -4.03
C PRO A 92 23.91 -9.16 -5.42
N LYS A 93 22.79 -9.01 -6.13
CA LYS A 93 22.73 -8.42 -7.49
C LYS A 93 22.17 -7.00 -7.51
N ASP A 94 21.15 -6.76 -6.69
CA ASP A 94 20.35 -5.53 -6.77
C ASP A 94 20.69 -4.51 -5.68
N GLY A 95 21.62 -4.86 -4.77
CA GLY A 95 22.01 -4.03 -3.65
C GLY A 95 20.88 -3.85 -2.64
N PHE A 96 20.76 -2.66 -2.06
CA PHE A 96 19.72 -2.35 -1.09
C PHE A 96 18.41 -2.00 -1.77
N LEU A 97 17.48 -2.96 -1.85
CA LEU A 97 16.14 -2.71 -2.37
C LEU A 97 15.24 -2.09 -1.31
N VAL A 98 14.66 -0.94 -1.64
CA VAL A 98 13.80 -0.19 -0.73
C VAL A 98 12.50 0.23 -1.40
N THR A 99 11.43 0.20 -0.60
CA THR A 99 10.09 0.67 -0.97
C THR A 99 9.67 1.78 0.00
N PRO A 100 9.22 2.95 -0.48
CA PRO A 100 8.53 3.92 0.36
C PRO A 100 7.35 3.28 1.08
N ASP A 101 7.22 3.48 2.40
CA ASP A 101 6.24 2.76 3.23
C ASP A 101 4.79 2.89 2.73
N VAL A 102 4.41 4.04 2.15
CA VAL A 102 3.09 4.24 1.56
C VAL A 102 2.81 3.29 0.38
N LEU A 103 3.80 3.02 -0.46
CA LEU A 103 3.66 2.10 -1.59
C LEU A 103 3.58 0.65 -1.12
N HIS A 104 4.33 0.30 -0.07
CA HIS A 104 4.23 -1.02 0.54
C HIS A 104 2.88 -1.21 1.26
N THR A 105 2.36 -0.16 1.91
CA THR A 105 1.04 -0.18 2.54
C THR A 105 -0.06 -0.37 1.49
N LEU A 106 0.03 0.33 0.34
CA LEU A 106 -0.88 0.12 -0.79
C LEU A 106 -0.78 -1.30 -1.36
N HIS A 107 0.43 -1.88 -1.45
CA HIS A 107 0.60 -3.29 -1.79
C HIS A 107 -0.11 -4.22 -0.79
N CYS A 108 -0.01 -3.96 0.51
CA CYS A 108 -0.74 -4.73 1.52
C CYS A 108 -2.25 -4.58 1.40
N VAL A 109 -2.77 -3.37 1.16
CA VAL A 109 -4.20 -3.12 0.95
C VAL A 109 -4.71 -3.84 -0.30
N ASN A 110 -3.97 -3.81 -1.41
CA ASN A 110 -4.33 -4.57 -2.61
C ASN A 110 -4.36 -6.08 -2.33
N HIS A 111 -3.42 -6.60 -1.53
CA HIS A 111 -3.43 -8.00 -1.15
C HIS A 111 -4.62 -8.35 -0.24
N VAL A 112 -5.02 -7.45 0.66
CA VAL A 112 -6.23 -7.60 1.48
C VAL A 112 -7.46 -7.70 0.57
N ARG A 113 -7.58 -6.79 -0.41
CA ARG A 113 -8.66 -6.82 -1.41
C ARG A 113 -8.72 -8.17 -2.12
N LYS A 114 -7.60 -8.67 -2.66
CA LYS A 114 -7.58 -9.96 -3.36
C LYS A 114 -7.95 -11.17 -2.48
N ILE A 115 -7.73 -11.08 -1.17
CA ILE A 115 -8.14 -12.13 -0.23
C ILE A 115 -9.61 -12.04 0.12
N ILE A 116 -10.19 -10.84 0.18
CA ILE A 116 -11.65 -10.69 0.33
C ILE A 116 -12.37 -11.37 -0.84
N ASP A 117 -11.83 -11.22 -2.05
CA ASP A 117 -12.32 -11.88 -3.27
C ASP A 117 -11.53 -13.16 -3.60
N SER A 118 -11.14 -13.95 -2.59
CA SER A 118 -10.19 -15.06 -2.79
C SER A 118 -10.71 -16.15 -3.71
N GLU A 119 -12.02 -16.39 -3.77
CA GLU A 119 -12.61 -17.32 -4.72
C GLU A 119 -12.36 -16.90 -6.17
N TYR A 120 -12.38 -15.59 -6.45
CA TYR A 120 -12.03 -15.08 -7.77
C TYR A 120 -10.53 -15.24 -8.06
N TYR A 121 -9.68 -14.81 -7.12
CA TYR A 121 -8.23 -14.68 -7.34
C TYR A 121 -7.41 -15.95 -7.12
N PHE A 122 -7.84 -16.81 -6.21
CA PHE A 122 -7.09 -17.97 -5.73
C PHE A 122 -7.88 -19.29 -5.85
N LYS A 123 -9.16 -19.23 -6.25
CA LYS A 123 -10.05 -20.39 -6.39
C LYS A 123 -10.28 -21.17 -5.09
N VAL A 124 -9.93 -20.55 -3.95
CA VAL A 124 -10.11 -21.08 -2.59
C VAL A 124 -10.58 -19.97 -1.66
N PRO A 125 -11.41 -20.27 -0.65
CA PRO A 125 -11.73 -19.32 0.41
C PRO A 125 -10.51 -19.15 1.32
N LEU A 126 -9.97 -17.93 1.41
CA LEU A 126 -8.87 -17.60 2.32
C LEU A 126 -9.43 -16.83 3.52
N HIS A 127 -9.23 -17.38 4.72
CA HIS A 127 -9.76 -16.76 5.95
C HIS A 127 -8.65 -16.06 6.73
N GLY A 128 -8.79 -14.74 6.87
CA GLY A 128 -7.98 -13.90 7.77
C GLY A 128 -6.60 -13.51 7.24
N LEU A 129 -5.99 -12.52 7.90
CA LEU A 129 -4.84 -11.79 7.35
C LEU A 129 -3.95 -11.20 8.45
N PRO A 130 -2.64 -11.55 8.51
CA PRO A 130 -1.65 -10.87 9.34
C PRO A 130 -1.49 -9.37 8.99
N ARG A 131 -1.84 -9.01 7.76
CA ARG A 131 -1.62 -7.68 7.17
C ARG A 131 -2.57 -6.60 7.70
N LYS A 132 -3.69 -6.97 8.35
CA LYS A 132 -4.67 -6.02 8.91
C LYS A 132 -4.04 -5.10 9.97
N GLN A 133 -3.11 -5.64 10.77
CA GLN A 133 -2.42 -4.89 11.81
C GLN A 133 -1.60 -3.72 11.23
N ARG A 134 -0.97 -3.90 10.07
CA ARG A 134 -0.17 -2.85 9.43
C ARG A 134 -1.04 -1.69 8.97
N VAL A 135 -2.15 -1.98 8.28
CA VAL A 135 -3.09 -0.96 7.78
C VAL A 135 -3.61 -0.11 8.94
N HIS A 136 -3.99 -0.76 10.03
CA HIS A 136 -4.43 -0.10 11.26
C HIS A 136 -3.39 0.87 11.81
N THR A 137 -2.13 0.44 11.99
CA THR A 137 -1.05 1.29 12.50
C THR A 137 -0.76 2.48 11.59
N VAL A 138 -0.74 2.29 10.27
CA VAL A 138 -0.47 3.37 9.32
C VAL A 138 -1.57 4.44 9.36
N ILE A 139 -2.83 4.04 9.46
CA ILE A 139 -3.95 4.98 9.61
C ILE A 139 -3.78 5.83 10.87
N GLN A 140 -3.43 5.22 12.01
CA GLN A 140 -3.19 5.96 13.26
C GLN A 140 -1.99 6.92 13.19
N CYS A 141 -0.97 6.62 12.40
CA CYS A 141 0.16 7.52 12.22
C CYS A 141 -0.17 8.76 11.36
N HIS A 142 -1.19 8.67 10.50
CA HIS A 142 -1.52 9.69 9.52
C HIS A 142 -2.85 10.39 9.81
N MET A 143 -3.32 10.37 11.07
CA MET A 143 -4.60 10.90 11.55
C MET A 143 -5.10 12.11 10.74
N ASP A 144 -6.23 11.92 10.07
CA ASP A 144 -6.97 12.99 9.42
C ASP A 144 -8.03 13.53 10.40
N LEU A 145 -8.01 14.83 10.63
CA LEU A 145 -8.93 15.52 11.55
C LEU A 145 -10.09 16.20 10.79
N THR A 146 -10.21 15.97 9.49
CA THR A 146 -11.34 16.46 8.69
C THR A 146 -12.64 15.86 9.25
N PRO A 147 -13.62 16.70 9.67
CA PRO A 147 -14.80 16.21 10.38
C PRO A 147 -15.72 15.44 9.43
N VAL A 148 -16.14 14.23 9.82
CA VAL A 148 -17.22 13.51 9.13
C VAL A 148 -18.55 13.98 9.72
N THR A 149 -19.39 14.63 8.90
CA THR A 149 -20.74 15.05 9.32
C THR A 149 -21.74 13.90 9.11
N THR A 150 -22.90 13.94 9.75
CA THR A 150 -23.95 12.92 9.56
C THR A 150 -24.99 13.39 8.53
N MET A 151 -25.44 12.48 7.67
CA MET A 151 -26.60 12.64 6.80
C MET A 151 -27.73 11.72 7.26
N TYR A 152 -28.97 12.19 7.17
CA TYR A 152 -30.16 11.40 7.49
C TYR A 152 -30.97 11.09 6.23
N PHE A 153 -31.27 9.82 6.01
CA PHE A 153 -32.10 9.34 4.91
C PHE A 153 -33.48 8.93 5.43
N GLY A 154 -34.46 9.81 5.26
CA GLY A 154 -35.82 9.60 5.78
C GLY A 154 -36.55 8.40 5.16
N SER A 155 -36.25 8.02 3.91
CA SER A 155 -36.88 6.88 3.23
C SER A 155 -36.57 5.53 3.87
N VAL A 156 -35.44 5.42 4.56
CA VAL A 156 -34.97 4.20 5.24
C VAL A 156 -34.70 4.42 6.73
N ASN A 157 -35.12 5.58 7.25
CA ASN A 157 -34.93 6.01 8.65
C ASN A 157 -33.54 5.71 9.21
N THR A 158 -32.49 6.05 8.46
CA THR A 158 -31.10 5.71 8.80
C THR A 158 -30.19 6.92 8.68
N GLU A 159 -29.23 7.02 9.60
CA GLU A 159 -28.13 7.99 9.56
C GLU A 159 -26.87 7.35 8.96
N VAL A 160 -26.17 8.08 8.10
CA VAL A 160 -24.86 7.68 7.58
C VAL A 160 -23.84 8.79 7.74
N GLY A 161 -22.55 8.42 7.78
CA GLY A 161 -21.46 9.38 7.66
C GLY A 161 -21.41 10.00 6.26
N ASN A 162 -21.28 11.31 6.20
CA ASN A 162 -20.96 12.06 5.00
C ASN A 162 -19.44 12.22 4.92
N PHE A 163 -18.84 11.39 4.08
CA PHE A 163 -17.40 11.34 3.86
C PHE A 163 -16.94 12.23 2.70
N GLU A 164 -17.84 12.89 1.97
CA GLU A 164 -17.53 13.78 0.82
C GLU A 164 -17.00 15.17 1.26
N GLN A 165 -16.24 15.19 2.34
CA GLN A 165 -15.62 16.40 2.88
C GLN A 165 -14.33 16.71 2.10
N GLU A 166 -13.87 17.95 2.18
CA GLU A 166 -12.58 18.30 1.58
C GLU A 166 -11.45 17.96 2.54
N HIS A 167 -10.59 17.04 2.11
CA HIS A 167 -9.43 16.58 2.87
C HIS A 167 -8.15 17.24 2.35
N THR A 168 -7.19 17.46 3.25
CA THR A 168 -5.81 17.83 2.87
C THR A 168 -4.91 16.61 2.98
N CYS A 169 -4.51 16.07 1.83
CA CYS A 169 -3.70 14.86 1.76
C CYS A 169 -2.26 15.17 1.34
N ARG A 170 -1.33 14.26 1.63
CA ARG A 170 -0.03 14.24 0.95
C ARG A 170 -0.25 13.79 -0.49
N ASP A 171 0.35 14.50 -1.43
CA ASP A 171 0.24 14.11 -2.83
C ASP A 171 1.21 12.95 -3.11
N LEU A 172 0.63 11.81 -3.47
CA LEU A 172 1.38 10.59 -3.77
C LEU A 172 2.07 10.67 -5.14
N GLU A 173 1.55 11.47 -6.07
CA GLU A 173 1.98 11.44 -7.46
C GLU A 173 3.46 11.85 -7.65
N PRO A 174 3.94 12.96 -7.05
CA PRO A 174 5.35 13.34 -7.19
C PRO A 174 6.31 12.27 -6.63
N LEU A 175 5.93 11.60 -5.54
CA LEU A 175 6.70 10.50 -4.95
C LEU A 175 6.72 9.28 -5.88
N ARG A 176 5.57 8.92 -6.47
CA ARG A 176 5.47 7.82 -7.45
C ARG A 176 6.35 8.08 -8.65
N VAL A 177 6.26 9.26 -9.26
CA VAL A 177 7.09 9.64 -10.42
C VAL A 177 8.57 9.55 -10.09
N TRP A 178 8.99 10.06 -8.91
CA TRP A 178 10.37 9.98 -8.46
C TRP A 178 10.83 8.52 -8.26
N ALA A 179 10.04 7.69 -7.58
CA ALA A 179 10.36 6.29 -7.34
C ALA A 179 10.42 5.48 -8.65
N THR A 180 9.49 5.74 -9.58
CA THR A 180 9.50 5.13 -10.91
C THR A 180 10.75 5.47 -11.71
N ARG A 181 11.17 6.74 -11.71
CA ARG A 181 12.42 7.15 -12.37
C ARG A 181 13.64 6.43 -11.79
N ARG A 182 13.71 6.27 -10.46
CA ARG A 182 14.78 5.51 -9.81
C ARG A 182 14.77 4.03 -10.20
N LYS A 183 13.60 3.41 -10.20
CA LYS A 183 13.45 2.01 -10.64
C LYS A 183 13.90 1.83 -12.09
N GLN A 184 13.49 2.72 -12.99
CA GLN A 184 13.90 2.69 -14.39
C GLN A 184 15.41 2.86 -14.57
N ALA A 185 16.03 3.78 -13.83
CA ALA A 185 17.48 3.98 -13.85
C ALA A 185 18.23 2.74 -13.35
N ASP A 186 17.73 2.10 -12.30
CA ASP A 186 18.29 0.86 -11.78
C ASP A 186 18.17 -0.30 -12.78
N GLN A 187 17.00 -0.48 -13.39
CA GLN A 187 16.80 -1.46 -14.45
C GLN A 187 17.73 -1.22 -15.65
N ALA A 188 17.92 0.05 -16.05
CA ALA A 188 18.86 0.40 -17.12
C ALA A 188 20.31 0.09 -16.75
N ARG A 189 20.71 0.35 -15.49
CA ARG A 189 22.03 0.00 -14.94
C ARG A 189 22.25 -1.52 -14.97
N LEU A 190 21.32 -2.30 -14.43
CA LEU A 190 21.40 -3.76 -14.41
C LEU A 190 21.45 -4.35 -15.82
N LYS A 191 20.66 -3.80 -16.75
CA LYS A 191 20.69 -4.19 -18.16
C LYS A 191 22.05 -3.89 -18.80
N ALA A 192 22.65 -2.75 -18.51
CA ALA A 192 23.98 -2.39 -19.03
C ALA A 192 25.10 -3.31 -18.48
N LEU A 193 24.92 -3.87 -17.28
CA LEU A 193 25.83 -4.84 -16.67
C LEU A 193 25.63 -6.28 -17.19
N GLY A 194 24.66 -6.51 -18.10
CA GLY A 194 24.32 -7.84 -18.58
C GLY A 194 23.52 -8.68 -17.58
N GLU A 195 22.99 -8.06 -16.53
CA GLU A 195 22.27 -8.72 -15.43
C GLU A 195 20.74 -8.46 -15.48
N GLY A 196 20.25 -7.84 -16.55
CA GLY A 196 18.85 -7.43 -16.69
C GLY A 196 17.89 -8.59 -16.98
N GLY A 197 17.24 -9.10 -15.94
CA GLY A 197 15.99 -9.89 -16.03
C GLY A 197 14.76 -9.01 -16.28
N ASP A 198 13.62 -9.64 -16.56
CA ASP A 198 12.30 -9.15 -17.02
C ASP A 198 11.56 -8.09 -16.15
N GLY A 199 12.28 -7.36 -15.28
CA GLY A 199 11.69 -6.37 -14.39
C GLY A 199 11.24 -6.94 -13.03
N HIS A 200 11.45 -8.23 -12.78
CA HIS A 200 11.70 -8.73 -11.43
C HIS A 200 13.12 -8.33 -11.00
N LEU A 201 13.26 -7.68 -9.85
CA LEU A 201 14.57 -7.51 -9.21
C LEU A 201 14.96 -8.89 -8.64
N GLY A 202 15.63 -9.70 -9.46
CA GLY A 202 16.04 -11.07 -9.18
C GLY A 202 15.86 -12.02 -10.38
N PRO A 203 16.79 -12.96 -10.69
CA PRO A 203 16.66 -13.92 -11.79
C PRO A 203 15.64 -15.04 -11.56
N GLU A 204 15.03 -15.10 -10.38
CA GLU A 204 13.98 -16.04 -10.01
C GLU A 204 12.98 -15.29 -9.14
N PRO A 205 11.69 -15.68 -9.13
CA PRO A 205 10.83 -15.32 -8.01
C PRO A 205 11.60 -15.63 -6.73
N LEU A 206 11.70 -14.67 -5.80
CA LEU A 206 12.12 -15.02 -4.44
C LEU A 206 11.34 -16.28 -4.07
N PRO A 207 12.00 -17.36 -3.63
CA PRO A 207 11.31 -18.60 -3.36
C PRO A 207 10.09 -18.25 -2.53
N THR A 208 8.90 -18.64 -2.98
CA THR A 208 7.65 -18.50 -2.21
C THR A 208 7.67 -19.31 -0.91
N HIS A 209 8.85 -19.79 -0.49
CA HIS A 209 9.19 -20.51 0.73
C HIS A 209 9.13 -19.60 1.99
N GLY A 210 8.20 -18.63 2.02
CA GLY A 210 7.73 -18.05 3.27
C GLY A 210 6.50 -18.78 3.80
N TYR A 211 5.75 -19.43 2.92
CA TYR A 211 4.57 -20.22 3.25
C TYR A 211 4.80 -21.63 2.72
N VAL A 212 4.78 -22.61 3.60
CA VAL A 212 4.79 -24.02 3.22
C VAL A 212 3.52 -24.26 2.39
N ASP A 213 3.58 -24.98 1.28
CA ASP A 213 2.38 -25.31 0.50
C ASP A 213 1.58 -26.40 1.24
N ASN A 214 0.87 -26.00 2.28
CA ASN A 214 0.07 -26.86 3.15
C ASN A 214 -1.16 -26.12 3.70
N GLU A 215 -2.09 -26.87 4.30
CA GLU A 215 -3.32 -26.31 4.86
C GLU A 215 -3.03 -25.26 5.97
N ASP A 216 -1.91 -25.41 6.69
CA ASP A 216 -1.50 -24.48 7.75
C ASP A 216 -1.14 -23.09 7.20
N ALA A 217 -0.58 -22.98 6.00
CA ALA A 217 -0.32 -21.69 5.36
C ALA A 217 -1.58 -20.92 4.96
N LEU A 218 -2.74 -21.61 4.93
CA LEU A 218 -4.04 -21.00 4.69
C LEU A 218 -4.71 -20.54 6.00
N LEU A 219 -4.14 -20.90 7.15
CA LEU A 219 -4.66 -20.49 8.44
C LEU A 219 -4.19 -19.06 8.79
N PRO A 220 -5.07 -18.25 9.39
CA PRO A 220 -4.73 -16.86 9.73
C PRO A 220 -3.74 -16.72 10.89
N TRP A 221 -3.49 -17.80 11.62
CA TRP A 221 -2.56 -17.90 12.74
C TRP A 221 -2.04 -19.32 12.84
N ASN A 222 -0.78 -19.47 13.25
CA ASN A 222 -0.24 -20.76 13.62
C ASN A 222 -0.99 -21.30 14.86
N SER A 223 -1.78 -22.35 14.67
CA SER A 223 -2.57 -22.98 15.74
C SER A 223 -1.73 -23.92 16.63
N THR A 224 -0.47 -24.18 16.26
CA THR A 224 0.41 -25.09 17.00
C THR A 224 1.10 -24.48 18.22
N LEU A 225 0.79 -23.22 18.58
CA LEU A 225 1.35 -22.49 19.74
C LEU A 225 2.89 -22.37 19.77
N SER A 226 3.59 -22.85 18.75
CA SER A 226 5.06 -22.94 18.70
C SER A 226 5.79 -21.60 18.53
N GLU A 227 5.05 -20.50 18.36
CA GLU A 227 5.59 -19.13 18.26
C GLU A 227 5.29 -18.27 19.51
N ILE A 228 4.69 -18.84 20.56
CA ILE A 228 4.33 -18.11 21.79
C ILE A 228 5.36 -18.30 22.92
N ASP A 229 6.40 -19.13 22.73
CA ASP A 229 7.49 -19.34 23.69
C ASP A 229 8.78 -18.55 23.36
#